data_AF-A0A850SA98-F1
#
_entry.id   AF-A0A850SA98-F1
#
_cell.length_a   1.000
_cell.length_b   1.000
_cell.length_c   1.000
_cell.angle_alpha   90.00
_cell.angle_beta   90.00
_cell.angle_gamma   90.00
#
_symmetry.space_group_name_H-M   'P 1'
#
loop_
_entity.id
_entity.type
_entity.pdbx_description
1 polymer ?
#
loop_
_entity_poly.entity_id
_entity_poly.type
_entity_poly.pdbx_seq_one_letter_code
_entity_poly.pdbx_strand_id
1 'polypeptide(L)' 'MAEQASSGLYCEVCGIDVKQDNELKRFGKFFCSKEHMEMYVNAKQRELGARERRRFRGC' A
#
# COMPACT_ATOMS: atom_id res chain seq x y z
N MET A 1 -24.60 -21.56 6.52
CA MET A 1 -24.25 -20.26 7.14
C MET A 1 -22.76 -20.04 6.90
N ALA A 2 -22.37 -18.84 6.42
CA ALA A 2 -21.03 -18.37 6.06
C ALA A 2 -20.34 -19.21 4.94
N GLU A 3 -19.67 -18.68 3.92
CA GLU A 3 -18.85 -17.47 3.80
C GLU A 3 -19.00 -16.94 2.38
N GLN A 4 -19.38 -15.67 2.24
CA GLN A 4 -19.18 -14.94 0.99
C GLN A 4 -17.67 -14.65 0.92
N ALA A 5 -16.94 -15.46 0.15
CA ALA A 5 -15.56 -15.16 -0.24
C ALA A 5 -15.59 -14.03 -1.29
N SER A 6 -16.02 -12.84 -0.87
CA SER A 6 -15.84 -11.64 -1.67
C SER A 6 -14.34 -11.38 -1.67
N SER A 7 -13.69 -11.69 -2.79
CA SER A 7 -12.31 -11.29 -3.06
C SER A 7 -12.28 -9.78 -3.28
N GLY A 8 -12.62 -9.03 -2.22
CA GLY A 8 -12.69 -7.58 -2.23
C GLY A 8 -11.29 -7.00 -2.28
N LEU A 9 -11.13 -5.89 -2.98
CA LEU A 9 -9.88 -5.15 -2.96
C LEU A 9 -9.90 -4.32 -1.70
N TYR A 10 -9.06 -4.61 -0.71
CA TYR A 10 -9.07 -3.87 0.54
C TYR A 10 -7.99 -2.78 0.55
N CYS A 11 -8.30 -1.65 1.17
CA CYS A 11 -7.29 -0.61 1.35
C CYS A 11 -6.26 -1.06 2.39
N GLU A 12 -4.98 -1.10 2.01
CA GLU A 12 -3.90 -1.53 2.93
C GLU A 12 -3.65 -0.55 4.11
N VAL A 13 -4.22 0.66 4.06
CA VAL A 13 -4.04 1.69 5.10
C VAL A 13 -5.16 1.64 6.14
N CYS A 14 -6.42 1.54 5.70
CA CYS A 14 -7.59 1.61 6.59
C CYS A 14 -8.44 0.32 6.62
N GLY A 15 -8.16 -0.66 5.75
CA GLY A 15 -8.86 -1.95 5.71
C GLY A 15 -10.26 -1.91 5.10
N ILE A 16 -10.69 -0.81 4.47
CA ILE A 16 -12.03 -0.71 3.88
C ILE A 16 -12.10 -1.39 2.51
N ASP A 17 -13.29 -1.88 2.17
CA ASP A 17 -13.59 -2.43 0.84
C ASP A 17 -13.51 -1.32 -0.22
N VAL A 18 -12.62 -1.53 -1.18
CA VAL A 18 -12.41 -0.68 -2.35
C VAL A 18 -13.13 -1.33 -3.50
N LYS A 19 -14.11 -0.61 -4.06
CA LYS A 19 -14.76 -1.05 -5.29
C LYS A 19 -13.74 -1.01 -6.42
N GLN A 20 -13.74 -2.06 -7.24
CA GLN A 20 -12.89 -2.23 -8.42
C GLN A 20 -12.92 -0.99 -9.35
N ASP A 21 -14.05 -0.29 -9.40
CA ASP A 21 -14.24 0.94 -10.19
C ASP A 21 -13.42 2.16 -9.73
N ASN A 22 -13.04 2.22 -8.44
CA ASN A 22 -12.28 3.33 -7.85
C ASN A 22 -10.97 2.86 -7.18
N GLU A 23 -10.45 1.71 -7.62
CA GLU A 23 -9.24 1.15 -7.06
C GLU A 23 -7.99 1.93 -7.51
N LEU A 24 -7.28 2.53 -6.56
CA LEU A 24 -5.94 3.05 -6.81
C LEU A 24 -4.94 1.92 -6.60
N LYS A 25 -4.34 1.42 -7.68
CA LYS A 25 -3.31 0.37 -7.62
C LYS A 25 -1.91 0.96 -7.62
N ARG A 26 -1.13 0.72 -6.56
CA ARG A 26 0.29 1.14 -6.49
C ARG A 26 1.13 0.14 -5.71
N PHE A 27 2.32 -0.20 -6.24
CA PHE A 27 3.18 -1.26 -5.67
C PHE A 27 2.46 -2.62 -5.49
N GLY A 28 1.45 -2.92 -6.32
CA GLY A 28 0.64 -4.15 -6.21
C GLY A 28 -0.35 -4.14 -5.05
N LYS A 29 -0.56 -2.99 -4.38
CA LYS A 29 -1.53 -2.80 -3.31
C LYS A 29 -2.68 -1.88 -3.75
N PHE A 30 -3.83 -2.03 -3.12
CA PHE A 30 -5.05 -1.29 -3.42
C PHE A 30 -5.33 -0.25 -2.35
N PHE A 31 -5.88 0.89 -2.76
CA PHE A 31 -6.17 2.01 -1.88
C PHE A 31 -7.51 2.63 -2.23
N CYS A 32 -8.27 3.01 -1.20
CA CYS A 32 -9.58 3.65 -1.37
C CYS A 32 -9.47 5.15 -1.73
N SER A 33 -8.29 5.75 -1.58
CA SER A 33 -8.09 7.19 -1.79
C SER A 33 -6.63 7.48 -2.09
N LYS A 34 -6.41 8.58 -2.82
CA LYS A 34 -5.07 9.03 -3.19
C LYS A 34 -4.22 9.35 -1.96
N GLU A 35 -4.83 9.89 -0.90
CA GLU A 35 -4.15 10.18 0.36
C GLU A 35 -3.56 8.91 1.00
N HIS A 36 -4.34 7.82 1.10
CA HIS A 36 -3.84 6.53 1.60
C HIS A 36 -2.74 5.95 0.71
N MET A 37 -2.89 6.06 -0.60
CA MET A 37 -1.84 5.66 -1.54
C MET A 37 -0.56 6.47 -1.31
N GLU A 38 -0.65 7.79 -1.15
CA GLU A 38 0.50 8.68 -0.93
C GLU A 38 1.15 8.43 0.44
N MET A 39 0.37 8.20 1.50
CA MET A 39 0.92 7.81 2.80
C MET A 39 1.74 6.51 2.70
N TYR A 40 1.20 5.50 2.00
CA TYR A 40 1.91 4.24 1.79
C TYR A 40 3.18 4.44 0.98
N VAL A 41 3.11 5.21 -0.11
CA VAL A 41 4.28 5.53 -0.96
C VAL A 41 5.33 6.29 -0.14
N ASN A 42 4.94 7.28 0.67
CA ASN A 42 5.85 8.07 1.48
C ASN A 42 6.56 7.21 2.53
N ALA A 43 5.81 6.35 3.24
CA ALA A 43 6.37 5.38 4.18
C ALA A 43 7.40 4.46 3.51
N LYS A 44 7.06 3.92 2.33
CA LYS A 44 7.93 3.02 1.57
C LYS A 44 9.17 3.72 1.01
N GLN A 45 9.03 4.97 0.57
CA GLN A 45 10.14 5.78 0.09
C GLN A 45 11.12 6.14 1.22
N ARG A 46 10.61 6.41 2.43
CA ARG A 46 11.44 6.59 3.64
C ARG A 46 12.20 5.31 4.01
N GLU A 47 11.54 4.15 3.91
CA GLU A 47 12.17 2.85 4.18
C GLU A 47 13.31 2.55 3.18
N LEU A 48 13.07 2.77 1.88
CA LEU A 48 14.06 2.56 0.83
C LEU A 48 15.24 3.55 0.95
N GLY A 49 14.97 4.84 1.19
CA GLY A 49 16.01 5.85 1.38
C GLY A 49 16.87 5.63 2.64
N ALA A 50 16.30 5.00 3.69
CA ALA A 50 17.06 4.59 4.86
C ALA A 50 17.98 3.38 4.60
N ARG A 51 17.65 2.52 3.62
CA ARG A 51 18.50 1.38 3.21
C ARG A 51 19.70 1.82 2.39
N GLU A 52 19.57 2.82 1.54
CA GLU A 52 20.69 3.35 0.74
C GLU A 52 21.81 3.95 1.60
N ARG A 53 21.46 4.71 2.65
CA ARG A 53 22.48 5.29 3.56
C ARG A 53 23.28 4.25 4.36
N ARG A 54 22.77 3.02 4.52
CA ARG A 54 23.50 1.93 5.19
C ARG A 54 24.42 1.15 4.25
N ARG A 55 24.35 1.35 2.94
CA ARG A 55 25.18 0.64 1.96
C ARG A 55 26.47 1.38 1.60
N PHE A 56 26.60 2.67 1.96
CA PHE A 56 27.79 3.48 1.66
C PHE A 56 28.84 3.52 2.80
N ARG A 57 28.61 2.83 3.92
CA ARG A 57 29.58 2.75 5.03
C ARG A 57 30.10 1.32 5.22
N GLY A 58 30.38 0.67 4.09
CA GLY A 58 31.06 -0.62 4.02
C GLY A 58 32.31 -0.47 3.18
N CYS A 59 33.45 -0.41 3.88
CA CYS A 59 34.84 -0.28 3.42
C CYS A 59 35.32 1.13 3.09
#